data_AF-A0A959SRQ0-F1
#
_entry.id   AF-A0A959SRQ0-F1
#
_cell.length_a   1.000
_cell.length_b   1.000
_cell.length_c   1.000
_cell.angle_alpha   90.00
_cell.angle_beta   90.00
_cell.angle_gamma   90.00
#
_symmetry.space_group_name_H-M   'P 1'
#
loop_
_entity.id
_entity.type
_entity.pdbx_description
1 polymer ?
#
loop_
_entity_poly.entity_id
_entity_poly.type
_entity_poly.pdbx_seq_one_letter_code
_entity_poly.pdbx_strand_id
1 'polypeptide(L)'
;ITPDLVTGVWTGAEDRSVRFSRTDQGQGANMALPIYGYYMNKVYADSTINISTGDFVKPEGVGDLDIDCFRSTSAGSNPFEETEETPSWE
;
A
#
# COMPACT_ATOMS: atom_id res chain seq x y z
N ILE A 1 5.06 -5.80 -5.17
CA ILE A 1 6.05 -4.76 -5.49
C ILE A 1 7.38 -5.20 -4.90
N THR A 2 8.47 -4.99 -5.62
CA THR A 2 9.85 -5.11 -5.13
C THR A 2 10.55 -3.78 -5.36
N PRO A 3 11.76 -3.56 -4.80
CA PRO A 3 12.53 -2.33 -5.08
C PRO A 3 12.71 -2.03 -6.56
N ASP A 4 12.78 -3.07 -7.40
CA ASP A 4 13.11 -2.95 -8.82
C ASP A 4 11.91 -3.15 -9.76
N LEU A 5 10.78 -3.68 -9.25
CA LEU A 5 9.63 -4.05 -10.07
C LEU A 5 8.29 -3.64 -9.44
N VAL A 6 7.56 -2.82 -10.20
CA VAL A 6 6.16 -2.48 -9.95
C VAL A 6 5.29 -3.21 -10.96
N THR A 7 4.23 -3.86 -10.47
CA THR A 7 3.27 -4.56 -11.32
C THR A 7 1.87 -4.15 -10.93
N GLY A 8 1.11 -3.64 -11.90
CA GLY A 8 -0.33 -3.40 -11.76
C GLY A 8 -1.10 -4.50 -12.47
N VAL A 9 -2.15 -5.01 -11.82
CA VAL A 9 -3.08 -5.97 -12.42
C VAL A 9 -4.48 -5.41 -12.30
N TRP A 10 -5.17 -5.32 -13.43
CA TRP A 10 -6.57 -4.93 -13.49
C TRP A 10 -7.39 -6.05 -14.14
N THR A 11 -8.58 -6.28 -13.61
CA THR A 11 -9.54 -7.27 -14.13
C THR A 11 -10.90 -6.61 -14.27
N GLY A 12 -11.51 -6.76 -15.44
CA GLY A 12 -12.85 -6.25 -15.72
C GLY A 12 -13.37 -6.77 -17.05
N ALA A 13 -14.42 -6.14 -17.54
CA ALA A 13 -15.02 -6.43 -18.83
C ALA A 13 -14.94 -5.19 -19.74
N GLU A 14 -14.85 -5.42 -21.05
CA GLU A 14 -14.88 -4.36 -22.07
C GLU A 14 -16.25 -3.67 -22.10
N ASP A 15 -17.33 -4.45 -22.03
CA ASP A 15 -18.66 -3.91 -21.92
C ASP A 15 -18.95 -3.48 -20.48
N ARG A 16 -19.19 -2.19 -20.31
CA ARG A 16 -19.63 -1.51 -19.08
C ARG A 16 -20.94 -2.05 -18.50
N SER A 17 -21.77 -2.75 -19.28
CA SER A 17 -22.98 -3.42 -18.78
C SER A 17 -22.66 -4.70 -17.98
N VAL A 18 -21.50 -5.32 -18.22
CA VAL A 18 -21.08 -6.56 -17.58
C VAL A 18 -20.43 -6.24 -16.24
N ARG A 19 -20.88 -6.95 -15.19
CA ARG A 19 -20.37 -6.79 -13.84
C ARG A 19 -20.36 -8.11 -13.09
N PHE A 20 -19.46 -8.23 -12.13
CA PHE A 20 -19.50 -9.31 -11.16
C PHE A 20 -20.81 -9.28 -10.37
N SER A 21 -21.43 -10.44 -10.18
CA SER A 21 -22.72 -10.53 -9.48
C SER A 21 -22.59 -10.17 -8.00
N ARG A 22 -21.42 -10.38 -7.40
CA ARG A 22 -21.13 -10.13 -5.99
C ARG A 22 -19.71 -9.58 -5.81
N THR A 23 -19.52 -8.82 -4.73
CA THR A 23 -18.21 -8.22 -4.39
C THR A 23 -17.17 -9.26 -4.03
N ASP A 24 -17.53 -10.33 -3.34
CA ASP A 24 -16.61 -11.43 -2.98
C ASP A 24 -15.99 -12.09 -4.21
N GLN A 25 -16.77 -12.18 -5.30
CA GLN A 25 -16.29 -12.67 -6.59
C GLN A 25 -15.45 -11.64 -7.33
N GLY A 26 -15.88 -10.37 -7.37
CA GLY A 26 -15.25 -9.31 -8.18
C GLY A 26 -14.12 -8.53 -7.52
N GLN A 27 -13.91 -8.67 -6.21
CA GLN A 27 -12.88 -7.92 -5.50
C GLN A 27 -11.48 -8.28 -6.02
N GLY A 28 -10.56 -7.31 -5.96
CA GLY A 28 -9.19 -7.48 -6.43
C GLY A 28 -8.44 -8.65 -5.77
N ALA A 29 -8.72 -8.94 -4.50
CA ALA A 29 -8.12 -10.08 -3.79
C ALA A 29 -8.53 -11.44 -4.37
N ASN A 30 -9.70 -11.55 -5.01
CA ASN A 30 -10.15 -12.78 -5.64
C ASN A 30 -9.77 -12.84 -7.13
N MET A 31 -9.83 -11.71 -7.84
CA MET A 31 -9.61 -11.67 -9.30
C MET A 31 -8.17 -11.35 -9.68
N ALA A 32 -7.61 -10.25 -9.16
CA ALA A 32 -6.31 -9.74 -9.59
C ALA A 32 -5.13 -10.39 -8.84
N LEU A 33 -5.31 -10.70 -7.55
CA LEU A 33 -4.24 -11.26 -6.71
C LEU A 33 -3.72 -12.63 -7.19
N PRO A 34 -4.56 -13.60 -7.62
CA PRO A 34 -4.05 -14.86 -8.16
C PRO A 34 -3.21 -14.67 -9.42
N ILE A 35 -3.61 -13.75 -10.30
CA ILE A 35 -2.86 -13.42 -11.52
C ILE A 35 -1.48 -12.86 -11.16
N TYR A 36 -1.44 -11.91 -10.22
CA TYR A 36 -0.18 -11.39 -9.69
C TYR A 36 0.68 -12.49 -9.06
N GLY A 37 0.10 -13.41 -8.30
CA GLY A 37 0.80 -14.53 -7.68
C GLY A 37 1.45 -15.47 -8.71
N TYR A 38 0.71 -15.88 -9.75
CA TYR A 38 1.27 -16.70 -10.83
C TYR A 38 2.36 -15.97 -11.62
N TYR A 39 2.16 -14.67 -11.87
CA TYR A 39 3.15 -13.83 -12.53
C TYR A 39 4.45 -13.76 -11.72
N MET A 40 4.38 -13.39 -10.44
CA MET A 40 5.57 -13.27 -9.59
C MET A 40 6.28 -14.61 -9.37
N ASN A 41 5.53 -15.72 -9.25
CA ASN A 41 6.13 -17.06 -9.17
C ASN A 41 6.96 -17.38 -10.41
N LYS A 42 6.48 -17.01 -11.61
CA LYS A 42 7.25 -17.19 -12.86
C LYS A 42 8.46 -16.26 -12.91
N VAL A 43 8.30 -15.01 -12.52
CA VAL A 43 9.38 -14.03 -12.46
C VAL A 43 10.50 -14.49 -11.53
N TYR A 44 10.17 -14.99 -10.34
CA TYR A 44 11.17 -15.50 -9.39
C TYR A 44 11.79 -16.84 -9.80
N ALA A 45 11.11 -17.63 -10.63
CA ALA A 45 11.65 -18.89 -11.14
C ALA A 45 12.65 -18.69 -12.30
N ASP A 46 12.62 -17.53 -12.96
CA ASP A 46 13.49 -17.20 -14.07
C ASP A 46 14.81 -16.59 -13.59
N SER A 47 15.90 -17.36 -13.68
CA SER A 47 17.24 -16.93 -13.28
C SER A 47 17.85 -15.85 -14.17
N THR A 48 17.23 -15.53 -15.31
CA THR A 48 17.69 -14.43 -16.17
C THR A 48 17.22 -13.06 -15.68
N ILE A 49 16.23 -13.03 -14.79
CA ILE A 49 15.62 -11.80 -14.27
C ILE A 49 16.23 -11.49 -12.90
N ASN A 50 17.09 -10.47 -12.84
CA ASN A 50 17.65 -9.98 -11.58
C ASN A 50 16.67 -9.04 -10.88
N ILE A 51 15.94 -9.55 -9.88
CA ILE A 51 15.02 -8.77 -9.05
C ILE A 51 15.38 -8.92 -7.58
N SER A 52 15.40 -7.81 -6.85
CA SER A 52 15.54 -7.80 -5.39
C SER A 52 14.30 -8.39 -4.73
N THR A 53 14.52 -9.32 -3.78
CA THR A 53 13.50 -9.81 -2.84
C THR A 53 13.65 -9.16 -1.45
N GLY A 54 14.53 -8.17 -1.32
CA GLY A 54 14.80 -7.48 -0.07
C GLY A 54 13.83 -6.34 0.21
N ASP A 55 13.90 -5.83 1.43
CA ASP A 55 13.12 -4.68 1.87
C ASP A 55 13.62 -3.38 1.21
N PHE A 56 12.75 -2.37 1.19
CA PHE A 56 13.12 -1.02 0.76
C PHE A 56 14.09 -0.38 1.75
N VAL A 57 15.09 0.33 1.22
CA VAL A 57 16.02 1.12 2.04
C VAL A 57 15.25 2.27 2.68
N LYS A 58 15.37 2.40 4.00
CA LYS A 58 14.79 3.53 4.73
C LYS A 58 15.39 4.84 4.22
N PRO A 59 14.58 5.85 3.85
CA PRO A 59 15.10 7.13 3.39
C PRO A 59 15.80 7.89 4.52
N GLU A 60 16.82 8.67 4.15
CA GLU A 60 17.51 9.58 5.07
C GLU A 60 16.53 10.60 5.68
N GLY A 61 16.67 10.91 6.97
CA GLY A 61 15.83 11.90 7.68
C GLY A 61 14.50 11.36 8.26
N VAL A 62 14.11 10.12 7.97
CA VAL A 62 12.92 9.46 8.61
C VAL A 62 13.32 8.67 9.87
N GLY A 63 14.60 8.67 10.22
CA GLY A 63 15.19 7.99 11.38
C GLY A 63 14.51 8.32 12.71
N ASP A 64 14.26 9.61 12.91
CA ASP A 64 14.01 10.19 14.23
C ASP A 64 12.53 10.50 14.51
N LEU A 65 11.63 10.12 13.61
CA LEU A 65 10.20 10.28 13.80
C LEU A 65 9.67 9.12 14.65
N ASP A 66 9.24 9.41 15.87
CA ASP A 66 8.47 8.48 16.69
C ASP A 66 7.02 8.43 16.15
N ILE A 67 6.69 7.35 15.44
CA ILE A 67 5.37 7.11 14.85
C ILE A 67 4.51 6.24 15.79
N ASP A 68 5.02 5.86 16.96
CA ASP A 68 4.28 5.04 17.92
C ASP A 68 3.24 5.87 18.68
N CYS A 69 2.00 5.90 18.15
CA CYS A 69 0.87 6.58 18.78
C CYS A 69 0.56 6.06 20.20
N PHE A 70 0.98 4.85 20.56
CA PHE A 70 0.72 4.30 21.90
C PHE A 70 1.70 4.84 22.94
N ARG A 71 2.93 5.16 22.53
CA ARG A 71 3.96 5.73 23.42
C ARG A 71 3.59 7.13 23.93
N SER A 72 2.83 7.89 23.13
CA SER A 72 2.33 9.22 23.50
C SER A 72 1.24 9.20 24.59
N THR A 73 0.59 8.06 24.86
CA THR A 73 -0.57 8.02 25.79
C THR A 73 -0.19 7.77 27.25
N SER A 74 1.06 7.36 27.51
CA SER A 74 1.58 7.10 28.87
C SER A 74 2.14 8.33 29.59
N ALA A 75 2.28 9.46 28.89
CA ALA A 75 2.52 10.77 29.51
C ALA A 75 1.29 11.62 29.17
N GLY A 76 0.52 12.02 30.18
CA GLY A 76 -0.76 12.74 30.02
C GLY A 76 -0.62 14.15 29.45
N SER A 77 -0.09 14.29 28.24
CA SER A 77 0.00 15.53 27.49
C SER A 77 -0.40 15.24 26.05
N ASN A 78 -1.53 15.81 25.63
CA ASN A 78 -1.95 15.84 24.23
C ASN A 78 -0.84 16.55 23.43
N PRO A 79 -0.21 15.92 22.42
CA PRO A 79 0.79 16.59 21.56
C PRO A 79 0.16 17.61 20.61
N PHE A 80 -1.17 17.59 20.50
CA PHE A 80 -1.98 18.64 19.90
C PHE A 80 -2.61 19.45 21.04
N GLU A 81 -1.84 20.37 21.61
CA GLU A 81 -2.44 21.58 22.13
C GLU A 81 -2.87 22.36 20.88
N GLU A 82 -4.15 22.24 20.56
CA GLU A 82 -4.81 23.05 19.54
C GLU A 82 -4.67 24.50 20.00
N THR A 83 -3.64 25.20 19.53
CA THR A 83 -3.65 26.66 19.58
C THR A 83 -4.83 27.06 18.70
N GLU A 84 -5.93 27.46 19.33
CA GLU A 84 -7.07 28.12 18.70
C GLU A 84 -6.61 29.42 18.01
N GLU A 85 -5.90 29.31 16.90
CA GLU A 85 -5.94 30.31 15.85
C GLU A 85 -6.87 29.74 14.79
N THR A 86 -8.18 29.85 15.04
CA THR A 86 -9.15 29.78 13.95
C THR A 86 -8.81 30.94 13.00
N PRO A 87 -8.44 30.68 11.73
CA PRO A 87 -8.28 31.77 10.78
C PRO A 87 -9.66 32.38 10.56
N SER A 88 -9.84 33.61 11.04
CA SER A 88 -11.00 34.45 10.72
C SER A 88 -10.98 34.73 9.23
N TRP A 89 -11.64 33.89 8.44
CA TRP A 89 -12.05 34.26 7.11
C TRP A 89 -13.33 35.10 7.24
N GLU A 90 -13.18 36.42 7.20
CA GLU A 90 -14.24 37.27 6.65
C GLU A 90 -14.32 37.06 5.13
#